data_AF-A0A7R8ZN56-F1
#
_entry.id   AF-A0A7R8ZN56-F1
#
_cell.length_a   1.000
_cell.length_b   1.000
_cell.length_c   1.000
_cell.angle_alpha   90.00
_cell.angle_beta   90.00
_cell.angle_gamma   90.00
#
_symmetry.space_group_name_H-M   'P 1'
#
loop_
_entity.id
_entity.type
_entity.pdbx_description
1 polymer ?
#
loop_
_entity_poly.entity_id
_entity_poly.type
_entity_poly.pdbx_seq_one_letter_code
_entity_poly.pdbx_strand_id
1 'polypeptide(L)' 'GVLAAAKRIKTDYRYRFHWIASDGWGQQIHLTHDLEEVALGAITLELASTPLKEFDQYMAGLTPETNLRNPW' A
#
# COMPACT_ATOMS: atom_id res chain seq x y z
N GLY A 1 -12.10 9.18 1.87
CA GLY A 1 -12.05 7.86 2.53
C GLY A 1 -12.42 7.97 4.01
N VAL A 2 -12.56 6.83 4.68
CA VAL A 2 -12.95 6.73 6.11
C VAL A 2 -11.94 7.41 7.04
N LEU A 3 -10.63 7.34 6.73
CA LEU A 3 -9.57 8.04 7.47
C LEU A 3 -9.74 9.56 7.44
N ALA A 4 -10.04 10.13 6.27
CA ALA A 4 -10.31 11.56 6.13
C ALA A 4 -11.57 11.98 6.90
N ALA A 5 -12.56 11.08 7.05
CA ALA A 5 -13.72 11.34 7.88
C ALA A 5 -13.38 11.33 9.37
N ALA A 6 -12.55 10.39 9.82
CA ALA A 6 -12.06 10.36 11.20
C ALA A 6 -11.23 11.61 11.55
N LYS A 7 -10.39 12.10 10.63
CA LYS A 7 -9.64 13.36 10.78
C LYS A 7 -10.53 14.58 11.02
N ARG A 8 -11.72 14.63 10.42
CA ARG A 8 -12.66 15.75 10.56
C ARG A 8 -13.35 15.82 11.91
N ILE A 9 -13.38 14.72 12.66
CA ILE A 9 -13.97 14.69 13.99
C ILE A 9 -13.00 15.40 14.94
N LYS A 10 -13.41 16.55 15.52
CA LYS A 10 -12.58 17.50 16.35
C LYS A 10 -12.08 16.94 17.69
N THR A 11 -12.09 15.64 17.81
CA THR A 11 -12.11 14.93 19.07
C THR A 11 -11.07 13.85 18.90
N ASP A 12 -10.17 13.66 19.86
CA ASP A 12 -8.96 12.87 19.64
C ASP A 12 -9.30 11.49 19.04
N TYR A 13 -8.90 11.29 17.78
CA TYR A 13 -9.22 10.13 16.98
C TYR A 13 -8.46 8.89 17.48
N ARG A 14 -7.34 9.09 18.17
CA ARG A 14 -6.45 8.04 18.70
C ARG A 14 -7.11 7.22 19.80
N TYR A 15 -8.09 7.79 20.51
CA TYR A 15 -8.82 7.12 21.59
C TYR A 15 -10.17 6.55 21.14
N ARG A 16 -10.51 6.64 19.85
CA ARG A 16 -11.84 6.30 19.34
C ARG A 16 -11.86 5.12 18.38
N PHE A 17 -10.82 4.97 17.57
CA PHE A 17 -10.79 3.97 16.51
C PHE A 17 -9.49 3.19 16.55
N HIS A 18 -9.62 1.88 16.37
CA HIS A 18 -8.51 1.00 16.01
C HIS A 18 -8.76 0.50 14.59
N TRP A 19 -7.75 0.62 13.74
CA TRP A 19 -7.85 0.19 12.35
C TRP A 19 -7.32 -1.23 12.21
N ILE A 20 -8.17 -2.12 11.72
CA ILE A 20 -7.81 -3.47 11.29
C ILE A 20 -8.20 -3.54 9.81
N ALA A 21 -7.23 -3.63 8.91
CA ALA A 21 -7.53 -3.67 7.48
C ALA A 21 -6.86 -4.83 6.75
N SER A 22 -7.37 -5.06 5.54
CA SER A 22 -6.86 -6.06 4.61
C SER A 22 -5.58 -5.60 3.91
N ASP A 23 -5.01 -6.52 3.14
CA ASP A 23 -3.82 -6.40 2.30
C ASP A 23 -3.89 -5.26 1.27
N GLY A 24 -5.09 -4.94 0.80
CA GLY A 24 -5.31 -3.77 -0.05
C GLY A 24 -4.86 -2.44 0.57
N TRP A 25 -4.81 -2.32 1.91
CA TRP A 25 -4.36 -1.10 2.57
C TRP A 25 -2.83 -1.02 2.67
N GLY A 26 -2.17 -2.13 3.00
CA GLY A 26 -0.71 -2.20 3.14
C GLY A 26 0.04 -2.02 1.82
N GLN A 27 -0.52 -2.53 0.72
CA GLN A 27 0.07 -2.43 -0.63
C GLN A 27 -0.07 -1.04 -1.29
N GLN A 28 -0.80 -0.12 -0.66
CA GLN A 28 -1.16 1.17 -1.26
C GLN A 28 -0.88 2.34 -0.30
N ILE A 29 0.41 2.56 0.00
CA ILE A 29 0.89 3.67 0.86
C ILE A 29 0.34 5.03 0.42
N HIS A 30 0.06 5.22 -0.88
CA HIS A 30 -0.54 6.44 -1.41
C HIS A 30 -1.95 6.74 -0.85
N LEU A 31 -2.70 5.73 -0.39
CA LEU A 31 -4.02 5.91 0.22
C LEU A 31 -3.94 6.61 1.59
N THR A 32 -2.78 6.56 2.24
CA THR A 32 -2.54 7.19 3.55
C THR A 32 -1.83 8.52 3.45
N HIS A 33 -1.48 8.98 2.25
CA HIS A 33 -0.83 10.28 2.05
C HIS A 33 -1.64 11.40 2.73
N ASP A 34 -0.99 12.18 3.59
CA ASP A 34 -1.55 13.27 4.41
C ASP A 34 -2.50 12.84 5.55
N LEU A 35 -2.67 11.54 5.77
CA LEU A 35 -3.55 10.92 6.77
C LEU A 35 -2.80 9.94 7.69
N GLU A 36 -1.47 9.95 7.65
CA GLU A 36 -0.58 9.04 8.38
C GLU A 36 -0.83 9.12 9.89
N GLU A 37 -1.08 10.33 10.39
CA GLU A 37 -1.38 10.55 11.80
C GLU A 37 -2.64 9.80 12.27
N VAL A 38 -3.64 9.65 11.38
CA VAL A 38 -4.90 8.96 11.67
C VAL A 38 -4.76 7.46 11.49
N ALA A 39 -3.91 7.03 10.56
CA ALA A 39 -3.61 5.63 10.30
C ALA A 39 -2.61 5.03 11.30
N LEU A 40 -1.94 5.85 12.11
CA LEU A 40 -0.93 5.41 13.07
C LEU A 40 -1.50 4.34 14.03
N GLY A 41 -0.79 3.22 14.16
CA GLY A 41 -1.21 2.10 15.01
C GLY A 41 -2.19 1.13 14.33
N ALA A 42 -2.45 1.31 13.04
CA ALA A 42 -3.16 0.34 12.23
C ALA A 42 -2.49 -1.04 12.21
N ILE A 43 -3.31 -2.08 12.21
CA ILE A 43 -2.89 -3.45 11.95
C ILE A 43 -3.37 -3.83 10.55
N THR A 44 -2.42 -4.20 9.69
CA THR A 44 -2.70 -4.71 8.34
C THR A 44 -2.35 -6.18 8.23
N LEU A 45 -3.10 -6.88 7.40
CA LEU A 45 -2.76 -8.23 6.96
C LEU A 45 -2.12 -8.10 5.59
N GLU A 46 -0.98 -8.74 5.35
CA GLU A 46 -0.39 -8.82 4.01
C GLU A 46 -0.12 -10.28 3.67
N LEU A 47 -0.28 -10.62 2.38
CA LEU A 47 0.11 -11.92 1.88
C LEU A 47 1.63 -12.01 1.93
N ALA A 48 2.15 -13.02 2.63
CA ALA A 48 3.57 -13.32 2.63
C ALA A 48 4.02 -13.64 1.19
N SER A 49 4.96 -12.85 0.68
CA SER A 49 5.58 -13.05 -0.63
C SER A 49 7.10 -13.02 -0.49
N THR A 50 7.77 -13.84 -1.31
CA THR A 50 9.23 -13.88 -1.35
C THR A 50 9.68 -13.37 -2.71
N PRO A 51 10.60 -12.38 -2.78
CA PRO A 51 11.10 -11.89 -4.06
C PRO A 51 11.91 -12.99 -4.76
N LEU A 52 11.71 -13.11 -6.07
CA LEU A 52 12.47 -14.03 -6.91
C LEU A 52 13.52 -13.25 -7.69
N LYS A 53 14.78 -13.34 -7.27
CA LYS A 53 15.86 -12.51 -7.81
C LYS A 53 16.05 -12.70 -9.32
N GLU A 54 15.86 -13.92 -9.82
CA GLU A 54 15.95 -14.26 -11.23
C GLU A 54 14.87 -13.57 -12.05
N PHE A 55 13.67 -13.42 -11.47
CA PHE A 55 12.59 -12.66 -12.08
C PHE A 55 12.95 -11.17 -12.16
N ASP A 56 13.48 -10.60 -11.08
CA ASP A 56 13.89 -9.19 -11.06
C ASP A 56 14.99 -8.90 -12.09
N GLN A 57 16.00 -9.78 -12.19
CA GLN A 57 17.07 -9.66 -13.18
C GLN A 57 16.56 -9.77 -14.61
N TYR A 58 15.67 -10.72 -14.87
CA TYR A 58 15.05 -10.88 -16.17
C TYR A 58 14.25 -9.63 -16.56
N MET A 59 13.37 -9.16 -15.67
CA MET A 59 12.52 -8.00 -15.93
C MET A 59 13.33 -6.71 -16.13
N ALA A 60 14.39 -6.50 -15.35
CA ALA A 60 15.26 -5.34 -15.48
C ALA A 60 16.10 -5.32 -16.79
N GLY A 61 16.31 -6.48 -17.41
CA GLY A 61 17.05 -6.60 -18.68
C GLY A 61 16.20 -6.37 -19.93
N LEU A 62 14.88 -6.21 -19.80
CA LEU A 62 13.99 -5.97 -20.93
C LEU A 62 14.05 -4.51 -21.37
N THR A 63 14.04 -4.29 -22.68
CA THR A 63 13.92 -2.96 -23.30
C THR A 63 12.75 -2.97 -24.28
N PRO A 64 12.16 -1.81 -24.62
CA PRO A 64 11.10 -1.74 -25.64
C PRO A 64 11.52 -2.38 -26.98
N GLU A 65 12.80 -2.28 -27.33
CA GLU A 65 13.34 -2.82 -28.58
C GLU A 65 13.56 -4.34 -28.54
N THR A 66 13.90 -4.89 -27.37
CA THR A 66 14.18 -6.32 -27.21
C THR A 66 12.97 -7.15 -26.78
N ASN A 67 11.97 -6.53 -26.14
CA ASN A 67 10.77 -7.22 -25.65
C ASN A 67 9.60 -7.17 -26.65
N LEU A 68 9.82 -7.66 -27.87
CA LEU A 68 8.86 -7.61 -28.97
C LEU A 68 7.57 -8.42 -28.74
N ARG A 69 7.54 -9.25 -27.69
CA ARG A 69 6.40 -10.10 -27.33
C ARG A 69 5.36 -9.40 -26.46
N ASN A 70 5.72 -8.32 -25.77
CA ASN A 70 4.80 -7.60 -24.89
C ASN A 70 4.11 -6.47 -25.68
N PRO A 71 2.78 -6.53 -25.91
CA PRO A 71 2.06 -5.52 -26.67
C PRO A 71 1.61 -4.30 -25.84
N TRP A 72 1.78 -4.33 -24.51
CA TRP A 72 1.48 -3.22 -23.59
C TRP A 72 2.76 -2.50 -23.16
#